data_AF-A0A846C9R4-F1
#
_entry.id   AF-A0A846C9R4-F1
#
_cell.length_a   1.000
_cell.length_b   1.000
_cell.length_c   1.000
_cell.angle_alpha   90.00
_cell.angle_beta   90.00
_cell.angle_gamma   90.00
#
_symmetry.space_group_name_H-M   'P 1'
#
loop_
_entity.id
_entity.type
_entity.pdbx_description
1 polymer ?
#
loop_
_entity_poly.entity_id
_entity_poly.type
_entity_poly.pdbx_seq_one_letter_code
_entity_poly.pdbx_strand_id
1 'polypeptide(L)'
;GSFYWHFKNREDFLEAILQEWVNWQTNSIIEQVEALGGDATTKLLYLFELAIQDDGRAENAIRAWATSNSKITTVLAQVDQRRLNYTKDLFLQVGFAPFEAMVRARMVYYALVGEFTIGTRSDQTERLAEIRLQHAILTQRR
;
A
#
# COMPACT_ATOMS: atom_id res chain seq x y z
N GLY A 1 -8.06 -30.23 -17.70
CA GLY A 1 -8.74 -30.17 -16.39
C GLY A 1 -7.69 -30.09 -15.31
N SER A 2 -7.69 -29.01 -14.53
CA SER A 2 -6.79 -28.76 -13.38
C SER A 2 -7.36 -27.66 -12.47
N PHE A 3 -8.22 -26.78 -13.00
CA PHE A 3 -8.83 -25.67 -12.28
C PHE A 3 -9.77 -26.07 -11.11
N TYR A 4 -10.58 -27.12 -11.27
CA TYR A 4 -11.59 -27.54 -10.27
C TYR A 4 -11.04 -28.40 -9.12
N TRP A 5 -9.76 -28.80 -9.15
CA TRP A 5 -9.17 -29.59 -8.06
C TRP A 5 -8.69 -28.74 -6.88
N HIS A 6 -8.42 -27.45 -7.11
CA HIS A 6 -7.96 -26.53 -6.06
C HIS A 6 -9.05 -25.58 -5.53
N PHE A 7 -10.11 -25.34 -6.31
CA PHE A 7 -11.18 -24.40 -5.96
C PHE A 7 -12.56 -25.02 -6.20
N LYS A 8 -13.46 -24.94 -5.22
CA LYS A 8 -14.78 -25.56 -5.32
C LYS A 8 -15.67 -24.82 -6.32
N ASN A 9 -15.45 -23.52 -6.50
CA ASN A 9 -16.16 -22.68 -7.45
C ASN A 9 -15.33 -21.41 -7.80
N ARG A 10 -15.85 -20.57 -8.71
CA ARG A 10 -15.22 -19.31 -9.13
C ARG A 10 -15.07 -18.29 -8.00
N GLU A 11 -16.01 -18.26 -7.06
CA GLU A 11 -15.95 -17.34 -5.92
C GLU A 11 -14.80 -17.70 -4.98
N ASP A 12 -14.60 -18.99 -4.68
CA ASP A 12 -13.48 -19.48 -3.87
C ASP A 12 -12.12 -19.10 -4.49
N PHE A 13 -12.00 -19.20 -5.81
CA PHE A 13 -10.78 -18.80 -6.53
C PHE A 13 -10.51 -17.30 -6.41
N LEU A 14 -11.55 -16.48 -6.61
CA LEU A 14 -11.43 -15.02 -6.55
C LEU A 14 -11.15 -14.53 -5.12
N GLU A 15 -11.71 -15.20 -4.11
CA GLU A 15 -11.41 -14.93 -2.71
C GLU A 15 -9.96 -15.28 -2.38
N ALA A 16 -9.43 -16.39 -2.89
CA ALA A 16 -8.02 -16.74 -2.73
C ALA A 16 -7.08 -15.70 -3.39
N ILE A 17 -7.39 -15.22 -4.60
CA ILE A 17 -6.64 -14.13 -5.24
C ILE A 17 -6.66 -12.87 -4.36
N LEU A 18 -7.83 -12.51 -3.83
CA LEU A 18 -7.97 -11.34 -2.97
C LEU A 18 -7.10 -11.47 -1.72
N GLN A 19 -7.13 -12.62 -1.04
CA GLN A 19 -6.31 -12.87 0.14
C GLN A 19 -4.81 -12.83 -0.17
N GLU A 20 -4.38 -13.39 -1.31
CA GLU A 20 -2.97 -13.34 -1.72
C GLU A 20 -2.53 -11.88 -1.97
N TRP A 21 -3.38 -11.08 -2.61
CA TRP A 21 -3.12 -9.65 -2.77
C TRP A 21 -3.04 -8.92 -1.43
N VAL A 22 -3.94 -9.18 -0.47
CA VAL A 22 -3.84 -8.61 0.89
C VAL A 22 -2.51 -8.99 1.53
N ASN A 23 -2.11 -10.25 1.41
CA ASN A 23 -0.89 -10.75 2.01
C ASN A 23 0.35 -10.08 1.41
N TRP A 24 0.51 -10.11 0.09
CA TRP A 24 1.70 -9.57 -0.58
C TRP A 24 1.75 -8.05 -0.53
N GLN A 25 0.65 -7.38 -0.88
CA GLN A 25 0.63 -5.93 -1.05
C GLN A 25 0.42 -5.17 0.27
N THR A 26 0.26 -5.85 1.40
CA THR A 26 0.08 -5.19 2.69
C THR A 26 0.84 -5.89 3.81
N ASN A 27 0.56 -7.16 4.10
CA ASN A 27 1.15 -7.83 5.27
C ASN A 27 2.66 -7.99 5.09
N SER A 28 3.09 -8.56 3.96
CA SER A 28 4.50 -8.80 3.65
C SER A 28 5.31 -7.51 3.59
N ILE A 29 4.76 -6.42 3.03
CA ILE A 29 5.43 -5.11 3.03
C ILE A 29 5.64 -4.61 4.47
N ILE A 30 4.62 -4.66 5.31
CA ILE A 30 4.73 -4.23 6.72
C ILE A 30 5.75 -5.10 7.46
N GLU A 31 5.69 -6.42 7.29
CA GLU A 31 6.63 -7.37 7.90
C GLU A 31 8.07 -7.10 7.47
N GLN A 32 8.31 -6.81 6.18
CA GLN A 32 9.64 -6.45 5.69
C GLN A 32 10.15 -5.14 6.29
N VAL A 33 9.31 -4.10 6.38
CA VAL A 33 9.69 -2.84 7.02
C VAL A 33 10.08 -3.06 8.49
N GLU A 34 9.29 -3.85 9.22
CA GLU A 34 9.56 -4.17 10.61
C GLU A 34 10.82 -5.03 10.79
N ALA A 35 11.06 -5.99 9.89
CA ALA A 35 12.24 -6.84 9.91
C ALA A 35 13.54 -6.09 9.58
N LEU A 36 13.49 -5.11 8.67
CA LEU A 36 14.63 -4.25 8.36
C LEU A 36 15.02 -3.36 9.56
N GLY A 37 14.06 -3.05 10.44
CA GLY A 37 14.30 -2.31 11.67
C GLY A 37 14.68 -0.84 11.45
N GLY A 38 15.39 -0.26 12.43
CA GLY A 38 15.75 1.16 12.44
C GLY A 38 14.72 2.06 13.13
N ASP A 39 14.98 3.37 13.10
CA ASP A 39 14.07 4.37 13.64
C ASP A 39 12.84 4.57 12.73
N ALA A 40 11.83 5.28 13.24
CA ALA A 40 10.58 5.49 12.50
C ALA A 40 10.78 6.21 11.17
N THR A 41 11.76 7.12 11.08
CA THR A 41 12.10 7.83 9.84
C THR A 41 12.63 6.86 8.78
N THR A 42 13.51 5.95 9.19
CA THR A 42 14.10 4.90 8.35
C THR A 42 13.04 3.90 7.91
N LYS A 43 12.20 3.43 8.84
CA LYS A 43 11.07 2.55 8.52
C LYS A 43 10.10 3.17 7.52
N LEU A 44 9.82 4.46 7.65
CA LEU A 44 8.97 5.18 6.71
C LEU A 44 9.59 5.24 5.31
N LEU A 45 10.92 5.40 5.20
CA LEU A 45 11.62 5.32 3.92
C LEU A 45 11.49 3.94 3.30
N TYR A 46 11.71 2.87 4.08
CA TYR A 46 11.56 1.49 3.58
C TYR A 46 10.13 1.21 3.12
N LEU A 47 9.12 1.67 3.87
CA LEU A 47 7.72 1.53 3.48
C LEU A 47 7.46 2.15 2.10
N PHE A 48 8.00 3.35 1.88
CA PHE A 48 7.83 4.08 0.63
C PHE A 48 8.52 3.36 -0.53
N GLU A 49 9.78 2.96 -0.36
CA GLU A 49 10.55 2.26 -1.40
C GLU A 49 9.98 0.90 -1.75
N LEU A 50 9.45 0.15 -0.77
CA LEU A 50 8.81 -1.15 -1.00
C LEU A 50 7.46 -1.00 -1.71
N ALA A 51 6.66 -0.01 -1.31
CA ALA A 51 5.33 0.19 -1.88
C ALA A 51 5.36 0.54 -3.38
N ILE A 52 6.39 1.25 -3.84
CA ILE A 52 6.54 1.61 -5.27
C ILE A 52 7.12 0.49 -6.13
N GLN A 53 7.54 -0.66 -5.56
CA GLN A 53 8.02 -1.77 -6.39
C GLN A 53 6.90 -2.43 -7.21
N ASP A 54 5.64 -2.27 -6.77
CA ASP A 54 4.48 -2.73 -7.51
C ASP A 54 4.14 -1.79 -8.69
N ASP A 55 3.57 -2.38 -9.75
CA ASP A 55 3.11 -1.65 -10.92
C ASP A 55 1.63 -1.20 -10.84
N GLY A 56 0.96 -1.50 -9.73
CA GLY A 56 -0.41 -1.09 -9.43
C GLY A 56 -1.49 -1.87 -10.19
N ARG A 57 -1.14 -2.82 -11.06
CA ARG A 57 -2.15 -3.51 -11.89
C ARG A 57 -3.13 -4.33 -11.06
N ALA A 58 -2.63 -5.08 -10.09
CA ALA A 58 -3.46 -5.90 -9.21
C ALA A 58 -4.36 -5.01 -8.32
N GLU A 59 -3.79 -3.94 -7.76
CA GLU A 59 -4.53 -2.93 -7.00
C GLU A 59 -5.69 -2.36 -7.82
N ASN A 60 -5.42 -1.89 -9.05
CA ASN A 60 -6.44 -1.34 -9.94
C ASN A 60 -7.53 -2.35 -10.30
N ALA A 61 -7.16 -3.59 -10.60
CA ALA A 61 -8.11 -4.65 -10.91
C ALA A 61 -9.05 -4.93 -9.72
N ILE A 62 -8.51 -4.96 -8.49
CA ILE A 62 -9.28 -5.18 -7.27
C ILE A 62 -10.18 -3.99 -6.96
N ARG A 63 -9.68 -2.75 -7.10
CA ARG A 63 -10.49 -1.54 -6.94
C ARG A 63 -11.63 -1.49 -7.95
N ALA A 64 -11.39 -1.85 -9.21
CA ALA A 64 -12.43 -1.96 -10.22
C ALA A 64 -13.46 -3.06 -9.86
N TRP A 65 -13.00 -4.23 -9.42
CA TRP A 65 -13.86 -5.32 -9.00
C TRP A 65 -14.73 -4.96 -7.78
N ALA A 66 -14.19 -4.17 -6.84
CA ALA A 66 -14.91 -3.67 -5.68
C ALA A 66 -16.10 -2.75 -6.01
N THR A 67 -16.15 -2.15 -7.20
CA THR A 67 -17.29 -1.29 -7.61
C THR A 67 -18.61 -2.05 -7.76
N SER A 68 -18.55 -3.37 -7.96
CA SER A 68 -19.72 -4.22 -8.23
C SER A 68 -19.89 -5.36 -7.21
N ASN A 69 -19.04 -5.44 -6.18
CA ASN A 69 -19.05 -6.53 -5.20
C ASN A 69 -18.74 -6.04 -3.78
N SER A 70 -19.77 -6.07 -2.92
CA SER A 70 -19.73 -5.55 -1.55
C SER A 70 -18.74 -6.29 -0.62
N LYS A 71 -18.51 -7.58 -0.83
CA LYS A 71 -17.53 -8.34 -0.04
C LYS A 71 -16.13 -7.76 -0.22
N ILE A 72 -15.80 -7.39 -1.45
CA ILE A 72 -14.48 -6.88 -1.82
C ILE A 72 -14.35 -5.42 -1.42
N THR A 73 -15.42 -4.63 -1.57
CA THR A 73 -15.46 -3.27 -1.01
C THR A 73 -15.09 -3.29 0.47
N THR A 74 -15.59 -4.28 1.22
CA THR A 74 -15.29 -4.45 2.65
C THR A 74 -13.82 -4.78 2.88
N VAL A 75 -13.25 -5.74 2.15
CA VAL A 75 -11.83 -6.12 2.28
C VAL A 75 -10.91 -4.98 1.87
N LEU A 76 -11.21 -4.31 0.75
CA LEU A 76 -10.46 -3.14 0.28
C LEU A 76 -10.46 -2.02 1.32
N ALA A 77 -11.61 -1.72 1.93
CA ALA A 77 -11.69 -0.71 2.99
C ALA A 77 -10.83 -1.08 4.21
N GLN A 78 -10.77 -2.37 4.59
CA GLN A 78 -9.91 -2.84 5.67
C GLN A 78 -8.42 -2.70 5.34
N VAL A 79 -8.03 -3.03 4.10
CA VAL A 79 -6.66 -2.84 3.61
C VAL A 79 -6.27 -1.36 3.61
N ASP A 80 -7.12 -0.50 3.06
CA ASP A 80 -6.90 0.93 2.98
C ASP A 80 -6.74 1.52 4.39
N GLN A 81 -7.60 1.12 5.33
CA GLN A 81 -7.52 1.55 6.72
C GLN A 81 -6.25 1.04 7.43
N ARG A 82 -5.83 -0.20 7.17
CA ARG A 82 -4.61 -0.78 7.74
C ARG A 82 -3.36 -0.05 7.25
N ARG A 83 -3.25 0.17 5.93
CA ARG A 83 -2.14 0.92 5.31
C ARG A 83 -2.07 2.34 5.86
N LEU A 84 -3.20 3.06 5.90
CA LEU A 84 -3.26 4.41 6.47
C LEU A 84 -2.86 4.46 7.93
N ASN A 85 -3.33 3.51 8.76
CA ASN A 85 -2.98 3.47 10.18
C ASN A 85 -1.50 3.21 10.39
N TYR A 86 -0.92 2.21 9.70
CA TYR A 86 0.50 1.90 9.81
C TYR A 86 1.37 3.10 9.42
N THR A 87 1.09 3.74 8.28
CA THR A 87 1.83 4.93 7.84
C THR A 87 1.68 6.10 8.82
N LYS A 88 0.47 6.33 9.34
CA LYS A 88 0.21 7.36 10.37
C LYS A 88 1.00 7.09 11.64
N ASP A 89 1.05 5.84 12.09
CA ASP A 89 1.75 5.45 13.32
C ASP A 89 3.26 5.64 13.19
N LEU A 90 3.83 5.42 11.99
CA LEU A 90 5.21 5.79 11.70
C LEU A 90 5.43 7.31 11.79
N PHE A 91 4.56 8.13 11.20
CA PHE A 91 4.67 9.59 11.33
C PHE A 91 4.51 10.09 12.78
N LEU A 92 3.66 9.45 13.58
CA LEU A 92 3.55 9.73 15.03
C LEU A 92 4.86 9.43 15.75
N GLN A 93 5.50 8.28 15.46
CA GLN A 93 6.78 7.90 16.04
C GLN A 93 7.94 8.77 15.55
N VAL A 94 7.87 9.29 14.32
CA VAL A 94 8.77 10.34 13.83
C VAL A 94 8.60 11.63 14.65
N GLY A 95 7.48 11.83 15.34
CA GLY A 95 7.26 12.94 16.29
C GLY A 95 6.30 14.03 15.80
N PHE A 96 5.50 13.76 14.76
CA PHE A 96 4.46 14.68 14.32
C PHE A 96 3.22 14.62 15.21
N ALA A 97 2.50 15.74 15.33
CA ALA A 97 1.23 15.78 16.03
C ALA A 97 0.18 14.88 15.33
N PRO A 98 -0.83 14.35 16.05
CA PRO A 98 -1.78 13.38 15.48
C PRO A 98 -2.47 13.80 14.19
N PHE A 99 -2.87 15.07 14.09
CA PHE A 99 -3.49 15.59 12.88
C PHE A 99 -2.49 15.70 11.72
N GLU A 100 -1.27 16.17 11.97
CA GLU A 100 -0.22 16.23 10.95
C GLU A 100 0.18 14.84 10.45
N ALA A 101 0.36 13.88 11.36
CA ALA A 101 0.67 12.50 11.01
C ALA A 101 -0.41 11.88 10.11
N MET A 102 -1.69 12.12 10.43
CA MET A 102 -2.81 11.68 9.60
C MET A 102 -2.79 12.33 8.21
N VAL A 103 -2.58 13.65 8.13
CA VAL A 103 -2.53 14.37 6.85
C VAL A 103 -1.38 13.85 5.98
N ARG A 104 -0.18 13.71 6.54
CA ARG A 104 1.00 13.19 5.82
C ARG A 104 0.80 11.75 5.36
N ALA A 105 0.23 10.89 6.19
CA ALA A 105 -0.11 9.52 5.80
C ALA A 105 -1.09 9.47 4.62
N ARG A 106 -2.12 10.33 4.63
CA ARG A 106 -3.07 10.43 3.52
C ARG A 106 -2.43 10.95 2.24
N MET A 107 -1.56 11.97 2.34
CA MET A 107 -0.88 12.52 1.16
C MET A 107 -0.11 11.45 0.38
N VAL A 108 0.70 10.65 1.07
CA VAL A 108 1.51 9.60 0.43
C VAL A 108 0.63 8.49 -0.10
N TYR A 109 -0.31 8.03 0.73
CA TYR A 109 -1.17 6.92 0.37
C TYR A 109 -2.04 7.24 -0.85
N TYR A 110 -2.62 8.44 -0.91
CA TYR A 110 -3.40 8.87 -2.06
C TYR A 110 -2.53 9.16 -3.30
N ALA A 111 -1.31 9.65 -3.12
CA ALA A 111 -0.37 9.80 -4.23
C ALA A 111 -0.04 8.44 -4.86
N LEU A 112 0.27 7.43 -4.06
CA LEU A 112 0.54 6.07 -4.53
C LEU A 112 -0.65 5.46 -5.29
N VAL A 113 -1.85 5.51 -4.70
CA VAL A 113 -3.06 5.00 -5.36
C VAL A 113 -3.39 5.79 -6.62
N GLY A 114 -3.17 7.11 -6.61
CA GLY A 114 -3.33 7.98 -7.77
C GLY A 114 -2.36 7.64 -8.90
N GLU A 115 -1.10 7.41 -8.58
CA GLU A 115 -0.07 6.97 -9.53
C GLU A 115 -0.48 5.67 -10.21
N PHE A 116 -0.89 4.65 -9.43
CA PHE A 116 -1.39 3.39 -9.95
C PHE A 116 -2.59 3.61 -10.88
N THR A 117 -3.52 4.48 -10.51
CA THR A 117 -4.75 4.73 -11.29
C THR A 117 -4.49 5.46 -12.60
N ILE A 118 -3.60 6.46 -12.61
CA ILE A 118 -3.33 7.29 -13.79
C ILE A 118 -2.39 6.56 -14.76
N GLY A 119 -1.52 5.67 -14.25
CA GLY A 119 -0.58 4.91 -15.08
C GLY A 119 0.56 5.76 -15.64
N THR A 120 0.94 6.85 -14.96
CA THR A 120 2.11 7.64 -15.32
C THR A 120 3.36 6.79 -15.18
N ARG A 121 3.99 6.46 -16.31
CA ARG A 121 5.21 5.66 -16.37
C ARG A 121 6.43 6.58 -16.38
N SER A 122 6.80 7.08 -15.20
CA SER A 122 8.22 7.31 -14.93
C SER A 122 8.93 5.96 -14.90
N ASP A 123 10.18 5.89 -15.37
CA ASP A 123 10.96 4.66 -15.23
C ASP A 123 11.24 4.39 -13.73
N GLN A 124 11.59 3.15 -13.37
CA GLN A 124 11.73 2.76 -11.97
C GLN A 124 12.78 3.59 -11.21
N THR A 125 13.79 4.13 -11.91
CA THR A 125 14.81 4.98 -11.31
C THR A 125 14.23 6.34 -10.92
N GLU A 126 13.43 6.92 -11.81
CA GLU A 126 12.73 8.17 -11.55
C GLU A 126 11.70 8.01 -10.43
N ARG A 127 10.92 6.91 -10.42
CA ARG A 127 9.99 6.59 -9.32
C ARG A 127 10.69 6.50 -7.96
N LEU A 128 11.86 5.85 -7.92
CA LEU A 128 12.65 5.74 -6.70
C LEU A 128 13.21 7.10 -6.25
N ALA A 129 13.67 7.93 -7.18
CA ALA A 129 14.14 9.28 -6.87
C ALA A 129 13.01 10.17 -6.33
N GLU A 130 11.83 10.10 -6.96
CA GLU A 130 10.66 10.85 -6.55
C GLU A 130 10.19 10.45 -5.15
N ILE A 131 10.03 9.15 -4.88
CA ILE A 131 9.51 8.70 -3.59
C ILE A 131 10.47 9.04 -2.44
N ARG A 132 11.79 9.04 -2.69
CA ARG A 132 12.81 9.50 -1.73
C ARG A 132 12.70 11.00 -1.46
N LEU A 133 12.46 11.80 -2.48
CA LEU A 133 12.24 13.23 -2.30
C LEU A 133 10.93 13.52 -1.56
N GLN A 134 9.86 12.79 -1.88
CA GLN A 134 8.60 12.87 -1.14
C GLN A 134 8.79 12.50 0.33
N HIS A 135 9.54 11.43 0.64
CA HIS A 135 9.92 11.09 2.02
C HIS A 135 10.61 12.27 2.71
N ALA A 136 11.67 12.83 2.11
CA ALA A 136 12.41 13.95 2.69
C ALA A 136 11.52 15.17 2.96
N ILE A 137 10.64 15.53 2.02
CA ILE A 137 9.67 16.64 2.19
C ILE A 137 8.70 16.34 3.34
N LEU A 138 8.24 15.10 3.44
CA LEU A 138 7.21 14.71 4.39
C LEU A 138 7.74 14.41 5.79
N THR A 139 9.05 14.20 5.96
CA THR A 139 9.69 14.05 7.27
C THR A 139 10.37 15.32 7.75
N GLN A 140 10.48 16.37 6.93
CA GLN A 140 10.93 17.68 7.37
C GLN A 140 9.98 18.28 8.43
N ARG A 141 10.57 18.72 9.53
CA ARG A 141 9.89 19.52 10.56
C ARG A 141 10.05 21.00 10.24
N ARG A 142 9.00 21.78 10.47
CA ARG A 142 9.05 23.25 10.39
C ARG A 142 9.82 23.83 11.58
#